data_AF-A0AAV0G3M2-F1
#
_entry.id   AF-A0AAV0G3M2-F1
#
_cell.length_a   1.000
_cell.length_b   1.000
_cell.length_c   1.000
_cell.angle_alpha   90.00
_cell.angle_beta   90.00
_cell.angle_gamma   90.00
#
_symmetry.space_group_name_H-M   'P 1'
#
loop_
_entity.id
_entity.type
_entity.pdbx_description
1 polymer ?
#
loop_
_entity_poly.entity_id
_entity_poly.type
_entity_poly.pdbx_seq_one_letter_code
_entity_poly.pdbx_strand_id
1 'polypeptide(L)'
;MKKIVNVLVYFNNATQNFSHVYKLTTNQFYVEAVNLAGAFSEFGNAPYIHYSCSFNKEKFLKYYSHIPHIYDIAFILDPRFKLNGFQKNLEYYYGCFLVQLPMYEDNPIDPKEQYNEVSNLFHQLCNEFHAQYGNTLPPQTRTPFSSKEKAFLKSTFDNLMKKSK
;
A
#
# COMPACT_ATOMS: atom_id res chain seq x y z
N MET A 1 29.79 -0.01 1.09
CA MET A 1 29.47 -0.01 -0.35
C MET A 1 28.14 -0.73 -0.64
N LYS A 2 28.03 -2.06 -0.59
CA LYS A 2 26.78 -2.79 -0.96
C LYS A 2 25.50 -2.28 -0.26
N LYS A 3 25.56 -2.02 1.05
CA LYS A 3 24.40 -1.52 1.82
C LYS A 3 23.92 -0.12 1.38
N ILE A 4 24.85 0.76 0.97
CA ILE A 4 24.53 2.10 0.46
C ILE A 4 23.82 1.98 -0.89
N VAL A 5 24.32 1.11 -1.76
CA VAL A 5 23.69 0.83 -3.07
C VAL A 5 22.26 0.31 -2.86
N ASN A 6 22.04 -0.60 -1.90
CA ASN A 6 20.70 -1.11 -1.62
C ASN A 6 19.70 -0.02 -1.22
N VAL A 7 20.11 0.95 -0.39
CA VAL A 7 19.26 2.09 -0.03
C VAL A 7 18.91 2.92 -1.26
N LEU A 8 19.91 3.23 -2.11
CA LEU A 8 19.69 4.01 -3.32
C LEU A 8 18.76 3.32 -4.33
N VAL A 9 18.75 1.98 -4.34
CA VAL A 9 17.82 1.21 -5.18
C VAL A 9 16.36 1.47 -4.80
N TYR A 10 16.03 1.59 -3.51
CA TYR A 10 14.66 1.93 -3.09
C TYR A 10 14.21 3.29 -3.63
N PHE A 11 15.07 4.32 -3.52
CA PHE A 11 14.78 5.66 -4.05
C PHE A 11 14.69 5.69 -5.57
N ASN A 12 15.58 4.95 -6.26
CA ASN A 12 15.54 4.85 -7.72
C ASN A 12 14.26 4.16 -8.19
N ASN A 13 13.85 3.06 -7.56
CA ASN A 13 12.62 2.34 -7.91
C ASN A 13 11.39 3.23 -7.71
N ALA A 14 11.29 3.94 -6.58
CA ALA A 14 10.21 4.89 -6.34
C ALA A 14 10.17 5.98 -7.42
N THR A 15 11.33 6.54 -7.78
CA THR A 15 11.42 7.59 -8.81
C THR A 15 10.99 7.08 -10.18
N GLN A 16 11.45 5.90 -10.59
CA GLN A 16 11.03 5.28 -11.85
C GLN A 16 9.52 5.07 -11.87
N ASN A 17 8.96 4.49 -10.80
CA ASN A 17 7.54 4.19 -10.72
C ASN A 17 6.65 5.45 -10.70
N PHE A 18 7.10 6.55 -10.06
CA PHE A 18 6.33 7.81 -10.02
C PHE A 18 6.62 8.77 -11.18
N SER A 19 7.65 8.54 -12.00
CA SER A 19 7.97 9.39 -13.15
C SER A 19 7.05 9.18 -14.36
N HIS A 20 6.18 8.17 -14.32
CA HIS A 20 5.28 7.87 -15.41
C HIS A 20 4.08 8.83 -15.45
N VAL A 21 3.88 9.48 -16.59
CA VAL A 21 2.75 10.42 -16.81
C VAL A 21 1.46 9.72 -17.23
N TYR A 22 1.57 8.62 -17.99
CA TYR A 22 0.42 7.95 -18.62
C TYR A 22 0.02 6.63 -17.95
N LYS A 23 0.60 6.32 -16.79
CA LYS A 23 0.30 5.12 -16.03
C LYS A 23 -0.41 5.52 -14.75
N LEU A 24 -1.43 4.76 -14.37
CA LEU A 24 -2.04 4.89 -13.04
C LEU A 24 -0.99 4.46 -12.01
N THR A 25 -0.46 5.42 -11.27
CA THR A 25 0.58 5.23 -10.25
C THR A 25 0.07 5.52 -8.84
N THR A 26 -1.12 6.12 -8.69
CA THR A 26 -1.71 6.50 -7.40
C THR A 26 -1.89 5.30 -6.48
N ASN A 27 -2.32 4.15 -7.00
CA ASN A 27 -2.44 2.89 -6.25
C ASN A 27 -1.08 2.27 -5.90
N GLN A 28 0.01 2.68 -6.54
CA GLN A 28 1.36 2.21 -6.22
C GLN A 28 2.03 3.05 -5.13
N PHE A 29 1.49 4.24 -4.84
CA PHE A 29 2.04 5.15 -3.83
C PHE A 29 2.32 4.45 -2.51
N TYR A 30 1.30 3.77 -1.99
CA TYR A 30 1.38 3.12 -0.68
C TYR A 30 2.46 2.04 -0.61
N VAL A 31 2.66 1.29 -1.71
CA VAL A 31 3.69 0.25 -1.78
C VAL A 31 5.08 0.86 -1.66
N GLU A 32 5.36 1.94 -2.40
CA GLU A 32 6.67 2.58 -2.34
C GLU A 32 6.88 3.33 -1.02
N ALA A 33 5.83 3.96 -0.48
CA ALA A 33 5.88 4.61 0.82
C ALA A 33 6.24 3.62 1.94
N VAL A 34 5.62 2.43 1.92
CA VAL A 34 5.93 1.32 2.84
C VAL A 34 7.37 0.82 2.65
N ASN A 35 7.82 0.64 1.41
CA ASN A 35 9.19 0.21 1.13
C ASN A 35 10.22 1.22 1.64
N LEU A 36 9.98 2.52 1.43
CA LEU A 36 10.83 3.59 1.94
C LEU A 36 10.81 3.66 3.46
N ALA A 37 9.65 3.50 4.09
CA ALA A 37 9.51 3.43 5.55
C ALA A 37 10.33 2.27 6.13
N GLY A 38 10.24 1.09 5.52
CA GLY A 38 11.05 -0.08 5.88
C GLY A 38 12.55 0.19 5.73
N ALA A 39 12.97 0.81 4.62
CA ALA A 39 14.36 1.20 4.40
C ALA A 39 14.86 2.20 5.45
N PHE A 40 14.05 3.20 5.83
CA PHE A 40 14.41 4.12 6.90
C PHE A 40 14.54 3.43 8.26
N SER A 41 13.69 2.45 8.55
CA SER A 41 13.76 1.66 9.79
C SER A 41 15.01 0.78 9.83
N GLU A 42 15.32 0.08 8.73
CA GLU A 42 16.48 -0.82 8.64
C GLU A 42 17.82 -0.08 8.64
N PHE A 43 17.91 1.00 7.87
CA PHE A 43 19.17 1.68 7.59
C PHE A 43 19.38 2.97 8.40
N GLY A 44 18.34 3.46 9.09
CA GLY A 44 18.39 4.72 9.83
C GLY A 44 19.48 4.77 10.90
N ASN A 45 19.80 3.64 11.53
CA ASN A 45 20.82 3.58 12.60
C ASN A 45 22.22 3.21 12.09
N ALA A 46 22.41 3.05 10.78
CA ALA A 46 23.68 2.63 10.22
C ALA A 46 24.71 3.79 10.22
N PRO A 47 25.87 3.67 10.91
CA PRO A 47 26.79 4.81 11.14
C PRO A 47 27.27 5.52 9.87
N TYR A 48 27.38 4.79 8.76
CA TYR A 48 27.94 5.27 7.50
C TYR A 48 26.93 5.99 6.58
N ILE A 49 25.63 5.94 6.88
CA ILE A 49 24.57 6.64 6.14
C ILE A 49 23.58 7.36 7.04
N HIS A 50 23.73 7.25 8.36
CA HIS A 50 22.82 7.78 9.36
C HIS A 50 22.41 9.22 9.03
N TYR A 51 23.36 10.12 8.79
CA TYR A 51 23.05 11.53 8.51
C TYR A 51 22.17 11.70 7.26
N SER A 52 22.54 11.07 6.15
CA SER A 52 21.76 11.14 4.90
C SER A 52 20.39 10.47 5.03
N CYS A 53 20.32 9.32 5.71
CA CYS A 53 19.06 8.62 5.94
C CYS A 53 18.14 9.42 6.86
N SER A 54 18.66 9.99 7.96
CA SER A 54 17.91 10.83 8.89
C SER A 54 17.35 12.08 8.21
N PHE A 55 18.16 12.78 7.40
CA PHE A 55 17.71 13.95 6.65
C PHE A 55 16.60 13.61 5.64
N ASN A 56 16.76 12.54 4.86
CA ASN A 56 15.75 12.12 3.90
C ASN A 56 14.48 11.60 4.59
N LYS A 57 14.63 10.95 5.75
CA LYS A 57 13.52 10.50 6.58
C LYS A 57 12.71 11.68 7.11
N GLU A 58 13.37 12.70 7.66
CA GLU A 58 12.73 13.92 8.15
C GLU A 58 11.95 14.61 7.02
N LYS A 59 12.57 14.76 5.86
CA LYS A 59 11.90 15.32 4.67
C LYS A 59 10.71 14.47 4.24
N PHE A 60 10.82 13.15 4.25
CA PHE A 60 9.73 12.25 3.90
C PHE A 60 8.56 12.40 4.88
N LEU A 61 8.83 12.39 6.19
CA LEU A 61 7.82 12.56 7.23
C LEU A 61 7.16 13.93 7.20
N LYS A 62 7.90 15.00 6.86
CA LYS A 62 7.31 16.34 6.70
C LYS A 62 6.16 16.38 5.68
N TYR A 63 6.24 15.59 4.61
CA TYR A 63 5.23 15.58 3.55
C TYR A 63 4.23 14.43 3.66
N TYR A 64 4.63 13.32 4.27
CA TYR A 64 3.89 12.07 4.25
C TYR A 64 3.66 11.46 5.64
N SER A 65 3.83 12.22 6.72
CA SER A 65 3.35 11.82 8.06
C SER A 65 1.85 11.53 8.05
N HIS A 66 1.09 12.39 7.36
CA HIS A 66 -0.31 12.20 7.06
C HIS A 66 -0.48 11.96 5.56
N ILE A 67 -0.76 10.72 5.17
CA ILE A 67 -0.99 10.35 3.76
C ILE A 67 -2.39 10.84 3.37
N PRO A 68 -2.53 11.63 2.27
CA PRO A 68 -3.85 12.05 1.81
C PRO A 68 -4.75 10.86 1.42
N HIS A 69 -6.01 10.89 1.84
CA HIS A 69 -6.97 9.79 1.63
C HIS A 69 -7.17 9.37 0.17
N ILE A 70 -6.90 10.23 -0.81
CA ILE A 70 -6.96 9.84 -2.22
C ILE A 70 -6.01 8.68 -2.54
N TYR A 71 -4.83 8.63 -1.90
CA TYR A 71 -3.89 7.53 -2.05
C TYR A 71 -4.38 6.27 -1.32
N ASP A 72 -4.99 6.44 -0.14
CA ASP A 72 -5.58 5.35 0.63
C ASP A 72 -6.70 4.65 -0.16
N ILE A 73 -7.63 5.44 -0.69
CA ILE A 73 -8.74 4.95 -1.51
C ILE A 73 -8.24 4.31 -2.81
N ALA A 74 -7.28 4.94 -3.50
CA ALA A 74 -6.69 4.36 -4.71
C ALA A 74 -6.02 3.01 -4.44
N PHE A 75 -5.37 2.86 -3.28
CA PHE A 75 -4.79 1.60 -2.85
C PHE A 75 -5.85 0.53 -2.54
N ILE A 76 -6.93 0.91 -1.85
CA ILE A 76 -8.05 0.00 -1.55
C ILE A 76 -8.77 -0.47 -2.81
N LEU A 77 -8.93 0.41 -3.81
CA LEU A 77 -9.56 0.09 -5.09
C LEU A 77 -8.74 -0.90 -5.93
N ASP A 78 -7.46 -1.08 -5.63
CA ASP A 78 -6.64 -2.11 -6.26
C ASP A 78 -7.08 -3.51 -5.78
N PRO A 79 -7.52 -4.40 -6.69
CA PRO A 79 -8.02 -5.72 -6.32
C PRO A 79 -6.98 -6.62 -5.65
N ARG A 80 -5.68 -6.28 -5.76
CA ARG A 80 -4.59 -7.01 -5.12
C ARG A 80 -4.48 -6.72 -3.62
N PHE A 81 -4.87 -5.52 -3.19
CA PHE A 81 -4.70 -5.06 -1.81
C PHE A 81 -6.00 -5.08 -1.03
N LYS A 82 -7.03 -4.35 -1.50
CA LYS A 82 -8.30 -4.17 -0.79
C LYS A 82 -8.10 -3.60 0.63
N LEU A 83 -9.17 -3.53 1.41
CA LEU A 83 -9.14 -3.06 2.81
C LEU A 83 -8.15 -3.86 3.68
N ASN A 84 -8.11 -5.19 3.53
CA ASN A 84 -7.19 -6.03 4.31
C ASN A 84 -5.71 -5.73 4.00
N GLY A 85 -5.38 -5.46 2.74
CA GLY A 85 -4.04 -5.06 2.34
C GLY A 85 -3.70 -3.67 2.87
N PHE A 86 -4.66 -2.74 2.80
CA PHE A 86 -4.52 -1.39 3.34
C PHE A 86 -4.18 -1.42 4.84
N GLN A 87 -4.98 -2.13 5.66
CA GLN A 87 -4.74 -2.24 7.09
C GLN A 87 -3.31 -2.69 7.42
N LYS A 88 -2.85 -3.79 6.77
CA LYS A 88 -1.50 -4.33 7.02
C LYS A 88 -0.39 -3.37 6.64
N ASN A 89 -0.55 -2.67 5.51
CA ASN A 89 0.44 -1.71 5.04
C ASN A 89 0.48 -0.46 5.91
N LEU A 90 -0.69 0.01 6.37
CA LEU A 90 -0.85 1.12 7.29
C LEU A 90 -0.16 0.83 8.65
N GLU A 91 -0.44 -0.33 9.23
CA GLU A 91 0.20 -0.81 10.47
C GLU A 91 1.73 -0.88 10.32
N TYR A 92 2.21 -1.43 9.21
CA TYR A 92 3.65 -1.52 8.95
C TYR A 92 4.30 -0.14 8.72
N TYR A 93 3.66 0.72 7.93
CA TYR A 93 4.14 2.06 7.60
C TYR A 93 4.36 2.87 8.87
N TYR A 94 3.33 3.00 9.71
CA TYR A 94 3.45 3.72 10.97
C TYR A 94 4.37 2.98 11.95
N GLY A 95 4.34 1.64 11.98
CA GLY A 95 5.28 0.82 12.75
C GLY A 95 6.75 1.14 12.49
N CYS A 96 7.12 1.48 11.26
CA CYS A 96 8.49 1.90 10.91
C CYS A 96 8.89 3.26 11.49
N PHE A 97 7.93 4.07 11.93
CA PHE A 97 8.14 5.43 12.41
C PHE A 97 7.80 5.64 13.90
N LEU A 98 7.00 4.76 14.51
CA LEU A 98 6.51 4.86 15.90
C LEU A 98 7.61 5.00 16.97
N VAL A 99 8.88 4.66 16.68
CA VAL A 99 10.01 4.85 17.61
C VAL A 99 10.59 6.28 17.57
N GLN A 100 10.29 7.07 16.53
CA GLN A 100 11.03 8.31 16.20
C GLN A 100 10.13 9.49 15.80
N LEU A 101 8.81 9.41 16.06
CA LEU A 101 7.85 10.49 15.80
C LEU A 101 7.69 11.57 16.90
N PRO A 102 8.45 11.67 18.03
CA PRO A 102 8.14 12.70 19.02
C PRO A 102 8.47 14.14 18.56
N MET A 103 8.93 14.35 17.32
CA MET A 103 9.34 15.66 16.80
C MET A 103 8.34 16.34 15.84
N TYR A 104 7.25 15.69 15.42
CA TYR A 104 6.24 16.29 14.54
C TYR A 104 4.84 16.18 15.16
N GLU A 105 4.54 17.14 16.06
CA GLU A 105 3.26 17.66 16.55
C GLU A 105 2.18 16.71 17.15
N ASP A 106 1.79 17.05 18.39
CA ASP A 106 0.48 17.07 19.10
C ASP A 106 -0.63 16.02 18.87
N ASN A 107 -0.58 15.16 17.86
CA ASN A 107 -1.56 14.10 17.67
C ASN A 107 -0.95 12.92 16.89
N PRO A 108 -0.36 11.92 17.57
CA PRO A 108 0.14 10.73 16.90
C PRO A 108 -1.03 10.03 16.22
N ILE A 109 -0.96 9.90 14.88
CA ILE A 109 -1.99 9.20 14.11
C ILE A 109 -2.01 7.74 14.55
N ASP A 110 -3.12 7.30 15.16
CA ASP A 110 -3.36 5.89 15.44
C ASP A 110 -3.68 5.19 14.09
N PRO A 111 -2.87 4.20 13.66
CA PRO A 111 -3.16 3.44 12.44
C PRO A 111 -4.57 2.85 12.43
N LYS A 112 -5.11 2.50 13.60
CA LYS A 112 -6.46 1.98 13.73
C LYS A 112 -7.52 3.06 13.48
N GLU A 113 -7.29 4.27 13.96
CA GLU A 113 -8.18 5.41 13.74
C GLU A 113 -8.22 5.78 12.25
N GLN A 114 -7.06 5.93 11.62
CA GLN A 114 -6.98 6.20 10.18
C GLN A 114 -7.61 5.07 9.34
N TYR A 115 -7.41 3.80 9.73
CA TYR A 115 -8.08 2.69 9.06
C TYR A 115 -9.60 2.84 9.10
N ASN A 116 -10.17 3.13 10.27
CA ASN A 116 -11.61 3.28 10.43
C ASN A 116 -12.15 4.46 9.63
N GLU A 117 -11.46 5.60 9.67
CA GLU A 117 -11.82 6.80 8.91
C GLU A 117 -11.87 6.51 7.40
N VAL A 118 -10.78 5.97 6.85
CA VAL A 118 -10.68 5.63 5.43
C VAL A 118 -11.68 4.54 5.04
N SER A 119 -11.88 3.53 5.89
CA SER A 119 -12.86 2.47 5.61
C SER A 119 -14.28 3.04 5.53
N ASN A 120 -14.64 3.95 6.43
CA ASN A 120 -15.94 4.64 6.40
C ASN A 120 -16.08 5.49 5.13
N LEU A 121 -15.05 6.28 4.80
CA LEU A 121 -15.02 7.08 3.57
C LEU A 121 -15.18 6.21 2.33
N PHE A 122 -14.48 5.08 2.26
CA PHE A 122 -14.58 4.13 1.15
C PHE A 122 -16.01 3.60 0.99
N HIS A 123 -16.65 3.18 2.09
CA HIS A 123 -18.03 2.71 2.04
C HIS A 123 -19.02 3.80 1.63
N GLN A 124 -18.83 5.03 2.11
CA GLN A 124 -19.63 6.19 1.69
C GLN A 124 -19.51 6.43 0.18
N LEU A 125 -18.28 6.46 -0.35
CA LEU A 125 -18.03 6.63 -1.79
C LEU A 125 -18.69 5.51 -2.62
N CYS A 126 -18.60 4.25 -2.18
CA CYS A 126 -19.27 3.15 -2.85
C CYS A 126 -20.80 3.31 -2.85
N ASN A 127 -21.38 3.74 -1.73
CA ASN A 127 -22.81 3.94 -1.60
C ASN A 127 -23.30 5.10 -2.48
N GLU A 128 -22.61 6.23 -2.48
CA GLU A 128 -22.92 7.39 -3.33
C GLU A 128 -22.81 7.04 -4.81
N PHE A 129 -21.74 6.36 -5.20
CA PHE A 129 -21.56 5.88 -6.57
C PHE A 129 -22.70 4.94 -6.99
N HIS A 130 -23.08 3.99 -6.12
CA HIS A 130 -24.18 3.08 -6.41
C HIS A 130 -25.54 3.80 -6.46
N ALA A 131 -25.80 4.77 -5.59
CA ALA A 131 -27.02 5.56 -5.63
C ALA A 131 -27.14 6.36 -6.94
N GLN A 132 -26.03 6.88 -7.46
CA GLN A 132 -26.01 7.71 -8.66
C GLN A 132 -25.98 6.90 -9.96
N TYR A 133 -25.27 5.76 -9.98
CA TYR A 133 -24.98 5.00 -11.21
C TYR A 133 -25.38 3.51 -11.14
N GLY A 134 -25.87 3.02 -10.01
CA GLY A 134 -26.18 1.60 -9.80
C GLY A 134 -27.28 1.06 -10.72
N ASN A 135 -28.22 1.92 -11.14
CA ASN A 135 -29.31 1.55 -12.04
C ASN A 135 -28.97 1.72 -13.53
N THR A 136 -27.85 2.36 -13.87
CA THR A 136 -27.44 2.64 -15.26
C THR A 136 -26.33 1.70 -15.74
N LEU A 137 -25.67 0.99 -14.83
CA LEU A 137 -24.66 -0.01 -15.17
C LEU A 137 -25.33 -1.35 -15.53
N PRO A 138 -24.91 -2.01 -16.62
CA PRO A 138 -25.40 -3.35 -16.92
C PRO A 138 -25.10 -4.29 -15.76
N PRO A 139 -26.02 -5.21 -15.40
CA PRO A 139 -25.80 -6.14 -14.31
C PRO A 139 -24.48 -6.88 -14.53
N GLN A 140 -23.59 -6.86 -13.52
CA GLN A 140 -22.35 -7.62 -13.58
C GLN A 140 -22.69 -9.10 -13.78
N THR A 141 -22.52 -9.59 -14.99
CA THR A 141 -22.58 -11.02 -15.30
C THR A 141 -21.39 -11.67 -14.62
N ARG A 142 -21.60 -12.18 -13.40
CA ARG A 142 -20.80 -13.28 -12.88
C ARG A 142 -21.11 -14.48 -13.77
N THR A 143 -20.38 -14.64 -14.87
CA THR A 143 -20.40 -15.91 -15.62
C THR A 143 -19.95 -16.98 -14.64
N PRO A 144 -20.83 -17.92 -14.26
CA PRO A 144 -20.41 -19.04 -13.45
C PRO A 144 -19.35 -19.79 -14.23
N PHE A 145 -18.22 -20.12 -13.59
CA PHE A 145 -17.24 -21.00 -14.22
C PHE A 145 -17.96 -22.25 -14.74
N SER A 146 -17.76 -22.54 -16.02
CA SER A 146 -18.27 -23.74 -16.65
C SER A 146 -17.76 -24.97 -15.89
N SER A 147 -18.48 -26.08 -16.01
CA SER A 147 -18.08 -27.34 -15.38
C SER A 147 -16.66 -27.76 -15.79
N LYS A 148 -16.21 -27.39 -17.00
CA LYS A 148 -14.84 -27.62 -17.49
C LYS A 148 -13.81 -26.77 -16.74
N GLU A 149 -14.08 -25.49 -16.51
CA GLU A 149 -13.17 -24.60 -15.78
C GLU A 149 -13.09 -24.98 -14.29
N LYS A 150 -14.21 -25.38 -13.67
CA LYS A 150 -14.21 -25.92 -12.31
C LYS A 150 -13.39 -27.20 -12.20
N ALA A 151 -13.51 -28.11 -13.18
CA ALA A 151 -12.73 -29.34 -13.22
C ALA A 151 -11.23 -29.07 -13.42
N PHE A 152 -10.89 -28.12 -14.29
CA PHE A 152 -9.51 -27.71 -14.54
C PHE A 152 -8.86 -27.11 -13.28
N LEU A 153 -9.53 -26.18 -12.61
CA LEU A 153 -9.04 -25.56 -11.38
C LEU A 153 -8.85 -26.58 -10.26
N LYS A 154 -9.81 -27.52 -10.11
CA LYS A 154 -9.70 -28.60 -9.13
C LYS A 154 -8.51 -29.51 -9.42
N SER A 155 -8.33 -29.94 -10.68
CA SER A 155 -7.18 -30.77 -11.06
C SER A 155 -5.83 -30.06 -10.87
N THR A 156 -5.80 -28.76 -11.11
CA THR A 156 -4.60 -27.94 -10.94
C THR A 156 -4.23 -27.82 -9.46
N PHE A 157 -5.23 -27.59 -8.61
CA PHE A 157 -5.05 -27.51 -7.16
C PHE A 157 -4.59 -28.85 -6.57
N ASP A 158 -5.22 -29.96 -6.97
CA ASP A 158 -4.86 -31.31 -6.50
C ASP A 158 -3.42 -31.69 -6.89
N ASN A 159 -2.96 -31.26 -8.07
CA ASN A 159 -1.58 -31.48 -8.53
C ASN A 159 -0.55 -30.63 -7.78
N LEU A 160 -0.91 -29.41 -7.38
CA LEU A 160 -0.05 -28.56 -6.55
C LEU A 160 0.11 -29.13 -5.14
N MET A 161 -0.97 -29.64 -4.55
CA MET A 161 -0.95 -30.24 -3.20
C MET A 161 -0.21 -31.59 -3.17
N LYS A 162 -0.15 -32.31 -4.29
CA LYS A 162 0.65 -33.55 -4.41
C LYS A 162 2.15 -33.30 -4.54
N LYS A 163 2.57 -32.15 -5.05
CA LYS A 163 4.01 -31.78 -5.18
C LYS A 163 4.62 -31.22 -3.88
N SER A 164 3.82 -31.02 -2.84
CA SER A 164 4.25 -30.46 -1.55
C SER A 164 4.48 -31.51 -0.45
N LYS A 165 4.56 -32.80 -0.82
CA LYS A 165 5.01 -33.91 0.04
C LYS A 165 6.26 -34.53 -0.57
#